data_AF-A0A941GQI2-F1
#
_entry.id   AF-A0A941GQI2-F1
#
_cell.length_a   1.000
_cell.length_b   1.000
_cell.length_c   1.000
_cell.angle_alpha   90.00
_cell.angle_beta   90.00
_cell.angle_gamma   90.00
#
_symmetry.space_group_name_H-M   'P 1'
#
loop_
_entity.id
_entity.type
_entity.pdbx_description
1 polymer ?
#
loop_
_entity_poly.entity_id
_entity_poly.type
_entity_poly.pdbx_seq_one_letter_code
_entity_poly.pdbx_strand_id
1 'polypeptide(L)'
;MNVYAIKIELKINNKERTKLAQPAGYSRFVYNYALGLSNQIDHKEYKFSTSKKLDTSKKLFTNYTKKEKEYQWCNKLSSRVYQNAFRALKNAFSRFFKGLGGYPRFKQKK
;
A
#
# COMPACT_ATOMS: atom_id res chain seq x y z
N MET A 1 35.30 18.47 5.94
CA MET A 1 35.33 17.17 5.25
C MET A 1 34.30 17.24 4.12
N ASN A 2 34.74 17.35 2.85
CA ASN A 2 33.82 17.41 1.71
C ASN A 2 33.37 15.99 1.33
N VAL A 3 32.07 15.73 1.39
CA VAL A 3 31.49 14.46 0.95
C VAL A 3 31.08 14.62 -0.51
N TYR A 4 31.71 13.87 -1.41
CA TYR A 4 31.30 13.80 -2.81
C TYR A 4 30.16 12.79 -2.96
N ALA A 5 29.13 13.14 -3.74
CA ALA A 5 28.01 12.26 -4.07
C ALA A 5 27.93 12.07 -5.59
N ILE A 6 27.83 10.81 -6.04
CA ILE A 6 27.66 10.45 -7.45
C ILE A 6 26.19 10.10 -7.69
N LYS A 7 25.54 10.78 -8.63
CA LYS A 7 24.18 10.45 -9.06
C LYS A 7 24.23 9.41 -10.17
N ILE A 8 23.65 8.25 -9.94
CA ILE A 8 23.63 7.11 -10.88
C ILE A 8 22.16 6.74 -11.16
N GLU A 9 21.84 6.40 -12.41
CA GLU A 9 20.51 5.93 -12.83
C GLU A 9 20.63 4.67 -13.70
N LEU A 10 19.66 3.77 -13.59
CA LEU A 10 19.56 2.59 -14.45
C LEU A 10 19.03 2.98 -15.84
N LYS A 11 19.78 2.65 -16.90
CA LYS A 11 19.28 2.73 -18.28
C LYS A 11 18.40 1.53 -18.56
N ILE A 12 17.08 1.72 -18.46
CA ILE A 12 16.10 0.65 -18.63
C ILE A 12 15.31 0.77 -19.94
N ASN A 13 15.00 -0.37 -20.55
CA ASN A 13 14.11 -0.45 -21.72
C ASN A 13 12.62 -0.47 -21.31
N ASN A 14 11.73 -0.46 -22.31
CA ASN A 14 10.29 -0.43 -22.08
C ASN A 14 9.75 -1.65 -21.32
N LYS A 15 10.33 -2.84 -21.55
CA LYS A 15 9.92 -4.08 -20.86
C LYS A 15 10.30 -4.02 -19.38
N GLU A 16 11.50 -3.54 -19.07
CA GLU A 16 11.99 -3.38 -17.70
C GLU A 16 11.23 -2.29 -16.94
N ARG A 17 10.99 -1.13 -17.57
CA ARG A 17 10.16 -0.07 -17.01
C ARG A 17 8.78 -0.60 -16.61
N THR A 18 8.18 -1.42 -17.46
CA THR A 18 6.89 -2.05 -17.17
C THR A 18 6.99 -2.98 -15.96
N LYS A 19 8.00 -3.86 -15.91
CA LYS A 19 8.23 -4.76 -14.78
C LYS A 19 8.45 -4.02 -13.46
N LEU A 20 9.18 -2.90 -13.47
CA LEU A 20 9.40 -2.07 -12.29
C LEU A 20 8.14 -1.31 -11.85
N ALA A 21 7.28 -0.92 -12.81
CA ALA A 21 6.03 -0.21 -12.50
C ALA A 21 4.97 -1.13 -11.86
N GLN A 22 4.96 -2.43 -12.19
CA GLN A 22 4.00 -3.40 -11.65
C GLN A 22 3.95 -3.44 -10.10
N PRO A 23 5.04 -3.67 -9.36
CA PRO A 23 5.01 -3.67 -7.90
C PRO A 23 4.67 -2.30 -7.31
N ALA A 24 5.04 -1.19 -7.97
CA ALA A 24 4.67 0.15 -7.53
C ALA A 24 3.15 0.38 -7.64
N GLY A 25 2.54 -0.04 -8.76
CA GLY A 25 1.09 -0.01 -8.95
C GLY A 25 0.36 -0.91 -7.97
N TYR A 26 0.86 -2.13 -7.75
CA TYR A 26 0.27 -3.08 -6.82
C TYR A 26 0.31 -2.58 -5.36
N SER A 27 1.44 -2.04 -4.92
CA SER A 27 1.58 -1.43 -3.60
C SER A 27 0.57 -0.29 -3.40
N ARG A 28 0.40 0.57 -4.41
CA ARG A 28 -0.58 1.66 -4.37
C ARG A 28 -2.01 1.13 -4.26
N PHE A 29 -2.37 0.15 -5.08
CA PHE A 29 -3.69 -0.46 -5.09
C PHE A 29 -4.04 -1.01 -3.70
N VAL A 30 -3.17 -1.84 -3.11
CA VAL A 30 -3.41 -2.45 -1.79
C VAL A 30 -3.50 -1.41 -0.69
N TYR A 31 -2.64 -0.39 -0.71
CA TYR A 31 -2.70 0.70 0.26
C TYR A 31 -4.05 1.42 0.18
N ASN A 32 -4.51 1.76 -1.02
CA ASN A 32 -5.78 2.45 -1.22
C ASN A 32 -6.96 1.56 -0.84
N TYR A 33 -6.94 0.28 -1.22
CA TYR A 33 -7.95 -0.70 -0.82
C TYR A 33 -8.14 -0.73 0.70
N ALA A 34 -7.04 -0.88 1.45
CA ALA A 34 -7.09 -0.95 2.92
C ALA A 34 -7.52 0.37 3.58
N LEU A 35 -7.12 1.52 3.01
CA LEU A 35 -7.56 2.82 3.50
C LEU A 35 -9.06 3.03 3.23
N GLY A 36 -9.57 2.60 2.07
CA GLY A 36 -10.98 2.69 1.73
C GLY A 36 -11.86 1.91 2.71
N LEU A 37 -11.48 0.66 3.02
CA LEU A 37 -12.16 -0.13 4.05
C LEU A 37 -12.08 0.51 5.43
N SER A 38 -10.92 1.06 5.80
CA SER A 38 -10.75 1.73 7.10
C SER A 38 -11.70 2.93 7.22
N ASN A 39 -11.80 3.76 6.18
CA ASN A 39 -12.70 4.90 6.16
C ASN A 39 -14.18 4.45 6.21
N GLN A 40 -14.56 3.40 5.47
CA GLN A 40 -15.93 2.86 5.52
C GLN A 40 -16.32 2.36 6.91
N ILE A 41 -15.39 1.72 7.62
CA ILE A 41 -15.61 1.28 9.01
C ILE A 41 -15.82 2.49 9.92
N ASP A 42 -14.98 3.52 9.78
CA ASP A 42 -15.05 4.73 10.60
C ASP A 42 -16.36 5.50 10.37
N HIS A 43 -16.85 5.56 9.12
CA HIS A 43 -18.15 6.17 8.79
C HIS A 43 -19.35 5.45 9.39
N LYS A 44 -19.26 4.15 9.67
CA LYS A 44 -20.34 3.35 10.26
C LYS A 44 -20.33 3.37 11.80
N GLU A 45 -19.55 4.26 12.40
CA GLU A 45 -19.37 4.40 13.86
C GLU A 45 -18.90 3.13 14.59
N TYR A 46 -18.37 2.15 13.85
CA TYR A 46 -17.79 0.96 14.46
C TYR A 46 -16.46 1.31 15.13
N LYS A 47 -16.38 1.11 16.45
CA LYS A 47 -15.14 1.33 17.21
C LYS A 47 -14.18 0.16 17.05
N PHE A 48 -13.42 0.14 15.96
CA PHE A 48 -12.26 -0.75 15.80
C PHE A 48 -10.94 0.00 15.90
N SER A 49 -9.99 -0.60 16.61
CA SER A 49 -8.62 -0.12 16.60
C SER A 49 -8.05 -0.19 15.18
N THR A 50 -7.12 0.72 14.86
CA THR A 50 -6.42 0.74 13.58
C THR A 50 -5.80 -0.62 13.25
N SER A 51 -5.18 -1.29 14.22
CA SER A 51 -4.63 -2.63 14.03
C SER A 51 -5.70 -3.63 13.61
N LYS A 52 -6.86 -3.65 14.28
CA LYS A 52 -7.98 -4.54 13.94
C LYS A 52 -8.53 -4.25 12.54
N LYS A 53 -8.69 -2.99 12.17
CA LYS A 53 -9.12 -2.59 10.81
C LYS A 53 -8.16 -3.12 9.74
N LEU A 54 -6.86 -2.95 9.94
CA LEU A 54 -5.84 -3.38 8.97
C LEU A 54 -5.70 -4.90 8.90
N ASP A 55 -5.77 -5.60 10.04
CA ASP A 55 -5.71 -7.07 10.05
C ASP A 55 -6.94 -7.69 9.37
N THR A 56 -8.14 -7.15 9.63
CA THR A 56 -9.37 -7.55 8.93
C THR A 56 -9.26 -7.27 7.43
N SER A 57 -8.80 -6.07 7.05
CA SER A 57 -8.60 -5.70 5.64
C SER A 57 -7.61 -6.64 4.94
N LYS A 58 -6.54 -7.03 5.62
CA LYS A 58 -5.55 -7.98 5.09
C LYS A 58 -6.14 -9.37 4.90
N LYS A 59 -6.92 -9.88 5.87
CA LYS A 59 -7.61 -11.17 5.74
C LYS A 59 -8.61 -11.16 4.60
N LEU A 60 -9.42 -10.10 4.48
CA LEU A 60 -10.36 -9.91 3.37
C LEU A 60 -9.62 -9.95 2.03
N PHE A 61 -8.53 -9.17 1.93
CA PHE A 61 -7.72 -9.10 0.73
C PHE A 61 -7.14 -10.47 0.33
N THR A 62 -6.55 -11.21 1.28
CA THR A 62 -5.86 -12.47 0.97
C THR A 62 -6.81 -13.64 0.72
N ASN A 63 -7.94 -13.67 1.41
CA ASN A 63 -8.84 -14.82 1.41
C ASN A 63 -9.94 -14.70 0.35
N TYR A 64 -10.33 -13.47 -0.01
CA TYR A 64 -11.45 -13.20 -0.90
C TYR A 64 -11.01 -12.35 -2.09
N THR A 65 -10.66 -11.07 -1.88
CA THR A 65 -10.45 -10.10 -2.98
C THR A 65 -9.47 -10.61 -4.01
N LYS A 66 -8.25 -11.01 -3.64
CA LYS A 66 -7.24 -11.44 -4.63
C LYS A 66 -7.57 -12.77 -5.34
N LYS A 67 -8.61 -13.49 -4.92
CA LYS A 67 -9.09 -14.73 -5.55
C LYS A 67 -10.17 -14.46 -6.59
N GLU A 68 -10.86 -13.32 -6.50
CA GLU A 68 -11.85 -12.91 -7.48
C GLU A 68 -11.20 -12.71 -8.85
N LYS A 69 -11.94 -13.03 -9.92
CA LYS A 69 -11.44 -13.06 -11.30
C LYS A 69 -10.78 -11.74 -11.71
N GLU A 70 -11.36 -10.61 -11.29
CA GLU A 70 -10.85 -9.27 -11.60
C GLU A 70 -9.52 -8.93 -10.91
N TYR A 71 -9.19 -9.58 -9.78
CA TYR A 71 -7.97 -9.31 -9.01
C TYR A 71 -6.93 -10.43 -9.10
N GLN A 72 -7.14 -11.47 -9.91
CA GLN A 72 -6.20 -12.60 -10.03
C GLN A 72 -4.79 -12.17 -10.44
N TRP A 73 -4.64 -11.05 -11.14
CA TRP A 73 -3.35 -10.47 -11.50
C TRP A 73 -2.46 -10.18 -10.27
N CYS A 74 -3.05 -9.93 -9.09
CA CYS A 74 -2.33 -9.74 -7.83
C CYS A 74 -1.49 -10.96 -7.44
N ASN A 75 -1.90 -12.17 -7.84
CA ASN A 75 -1.19 -13.42 -7.52
C ASN A 75 0.10 -13.60 -8.34
N LYS A 76 0.28 -12.82 -9.42
CA LYS A 76 1.51 -12.81 -10.23
C LYS A 76 2.63 -11.98 -9.59
N LEU A 77 2.34 -11.26 -8.50
CA LEU A 77 3.26 -10.34 -7.86
C LEU A 77 3.63 -10.81 -6.44
N SER A 78 4.84 -10.43 -6.01
CA SER A 78 5.37 -10.87 -4.71
C SER A 78 4.46 -10.48 -3.55
N SER A 79 4.27 -11.42 -2.63
CA SER A 79 3.51 -11.20 -1.41
C SER A 79 4.08 -10.08 -0.53
N ARG A 80 5.39 -9.85 -0.62
CA ARG A 80 6.09 -8.77 0.09
C ARG A 80 5.55 -7.39 -0.28
N VAL A 81 5.07 -7.20 -1.51
CA VAL A 81 4.57 -5.91 -2.01
C VAL A 81 3.29 -5.52 -1.25
N TYR A 82 2.29 -6.39 -1.19
CA TYR A 82 1.05 -6.09 -0.47
C TYR A 82 1.29 -6.00 1.04
N GLN A 83 2.16 -6.85 1.60
CA GLN A 83 2.49 -6.80 3.02
C GLN A 83 3.13 -5.47 3.42
N ASN A 84 4.05 -4.95 2.60
CA ASN A 84 4.66 -3.65 2.82
C ASN A 84 3.68 -2.49 2.59
N ALA A 85 2.70 -2.62 1.69
CA ALA A 85 1.63 -1.64 1.55
C ALA A 85 0.79 -1.51 2.82
N PHE A 86 0.40 -2.63 3.44
CA PHE A 86 -0.29 -2.62 4.76
C PHE A 86 0.58 -2.01 5.87
N ARG A 87 1.87 -2.35 5.92
CA ARG A 87 2.81 -1.74 6.88
C ARG A 87 2.95 -0.24 6.67
N ALA A 88 3.01 0.22 5.42
CA ALA A 88 3.07 1.63 5.10
C ALA A 88 1.82 2.38 5.56
N LEU A 89 0.63 1.79 5.39
CA LEU A 89 -0.61 2.38 5.90
C LEU A 89 -0.66 2.39 7.44
N LYS A 90 -0.23 1.31 8.09
CA LYS A 90 -0.10 1.26 9.56
C LYS A 90 0.81 2.38 10.07
N ASN A 91 1.95 2.59 9.41
CA ASN A 91 2.88 3.67 9.74
C ASN A 91 2.27 5.06 9.51
N ALA A 92 1.51 5.25 8.42
CA ALA A 92 0.81 6.51 8.17
C ALA A 92 -0.19 6.85 9.28
N PHE A 93 -1.00 5.89 9.71
CA PHE A 93 -1.88 6.06 10.87
C PHE A 93 -1.10 6.33 12.15
N SER A 94 -0.02 5.59 12.42
CA SER A 94 0.81 5.82 13.61
C SER A 94 1.36 7.24 13.66
N ARG A 95 1.80 7.78 12.51
CA ARG A 95 2.26 9.18 12.41
C ARG A 95 1.13 10.17 12.66
N PHE A 96 -0.06 9.92 12.12
CA PHE A 96 -1.24 10.75 12.35
C PHE A 96 -1.59 10.85 13.84
N PHE A 97 -1.67 9.72 14.55
CA PHE A 97 -1.96 9.73 16.00
C PHE A 97 -0.85 10.37 16.84
N LYS A 98 0.38 10.43 16.34
CA LYS A 98 1.50 11.15 16.98
C LYS A 98 1.55 12.64 16.64
N GLY A 99 0.62 13.16 15.84
CA GLY A 99 0.65 14.55 15.36
C GLY A 99 1.79 14.84 14.37
N LEU A 100 2.47 13.81 13.84
CA LEU A 100 3.61 13.93 12.92
C LEU A 100 3.19 13.99 11.44
N GLY A 101 1.89 14.09 11.16
CA GLY A 101 1.32 14.15 9.84
C GLY A 101 -0.20 14.17 9.86
N GLY A 102 -0.81 14.48 8.73
CA GLY A 102 -2.26 14.43 8.58
C GLY A 102 -2.81 13.00 8.48
N TYR A 103 -4.13 12.89 8.48
CA TYR A 103 -4.83 11.62 8.26
C TYR A 103 -4.38 10.97 6.94
N PRO A 104 -4.21 9.64 6.88
CA PRO A 104 -3.80 8.96 5.64
C PRO A 104 -4.72 9.28 4.46
N ARG A 105 -4.12 9.60 3.30
CA ARG A 105 -4.84 9.88 2.05
C ARG A 105 -4.59 8.80 1.01
N PHE A 106 -5.52 8.66 0.07
CA PHE A 106 -5.31 7.80 -1.09
C PHE A 106 -4.05 8.22 -1.85
N LYS A 107 -3.25 7.23 -2.23
CA LYS A 107 -2.04 7.41 -3.04
C LYS A 107 -2.44 7.58 -4.51
N GLN A 108 -1.85 8.56 -5.17
CA GLN A 108 -2.01 8.83 -6.60
C GLN A 108 -0.77 8.39 -7.39
N LYS A 109 -0.92 8.28 -8.71
CA LYS A 109 0.23 8.14 -9.62
C LYS A 109 0.96 9.47 -9.68
N LYS A 110 2.26 9.41 -9.40
CA LYS A 110 3.19 10.44 -9.79
C LYS A 110 3.75 10.06 -11.16
#